data_AF-A0A1I4F8I7-F1
#
_entry.id   AF-A0A1I4F8I7-F1
#
_cell.length_a   1.000
_cell.length_b   1.000
_cell.length_c   1.000
_cell.angle_alpha   90.00
_cell.angle_beta   90.00
_cell.angle_gamma   90.00
#
_symmetry.space_group_name_H-M   'P 1'
#
loop_
_entity.id
_entity.type
_entity.pdbx_description
1 polymer ?
#
loop_
_entity_poly.entity_id
_entity_poly.type
_entity_poly.pdbx_seq_one_letter_code
_entity_poly.pdbx_strand_id
1 'polypeptide(L)' 'MFVPPELKIFGIFVAIFFVFWIGAALFMAIAPYTFWKITQSWKALREPPKAYFVLQRIMGILFATIGISFWIFVWTRG' A
#
# COMPACT_ATOMS: atom_id res chain seq x y z
N MET A 1 -8.83 -30.78 -5.87
CA MET A 1 -7.44 -30.59 -5.40
C MET A 1 -7.50 -30.32 -3.90
N PHE A 2 -7.00 -31.23 -3.07
CA PHE A 2 -6.98 -31.05 -1.62
C PHE A 2 -5.87 -30.04 -1.28
N VAL A 3 -6.22 -28.77 -1.11
CA VAL A 3 -5.24 -27.74 -0.73
C VAL A 3 -5.01 -27.87 0.78
N PRO A 4 -3.76 -28.13 1.23
CA PRO A 4 -3.41 -28.17 2.63
C PRO A 4 -3.97 -26.96 3.39
N PRO A 5 -4.55 -27.14 4.59
CA PRO A 5 -5.11 -26.04 5.38
C PRO A 5 -4.12 -24.89 5.59
N GLU A 6 -2.84 -25.24 5.76
CA GLU A 6 -1.71 -24.31 5.94
C GLU A 6 -1.55 -23.34 4.76
N LEU A 7 -1.66 -23.85 3.52
CA LEU A 7 -1.55 -23.03 2.31
C LEU A 7 -2.75 -22.09 2.14
N LYS A 8 -3.94 -22.51 2.58
CA LYS A 8 -5.13 -21.63 2.58
C LYS A 8 -4.97 -20.47 3.56
N ILE A 9 -4.47 -20.76 4.76
CA ILE A 9 -4.22 -19.76 5.79
C ILE A 9 -3.17 -18.76 5.30
N PHE A 10 -2.06 -19.24 4.74
CA PHE A 10 -1.02 -18.39 4.16
C PHE A 10 -1.57 -17.46 3.06
N GLY A 11 -2.38 -18.01 2.14
CA GLY A 11 -3.02 -17.23 1.08
C GLY A 11 -3.92 -16.10 1.61
N ILE A 12 -4.65 -16.34 2.71
CA ILE A 12 -5.47 -15.32 3.36
C ILE A 12 -4.60 -14.19 3.93
N PHE A 13 -3.49 -14.51 4.59
CA PHE A 13 -2.57 -13.48 5.12
C PHE A 13 -1.96 -12.63 4.00
N VAL A 14 -1.54 -13.27 2.90
CA VAL A 14 -1.05 -12.56 1.71
C VAL A 14 -2.13 -11.67 1.13
N ALA A 15 -3.37 -12.15 1.04
CA ALA A 15 -4.51 -11.36 0.58
C ALA A 15 -4.74 -10.10 1.41
N ILE A 16 -4.79 -10.25 2.72
CA ILE A 16 -4.95 -9.14 3.67
C ILE A 16 -3.80 -8.14 3.51
N PHE A 17 -2.56 -8.61 3.42
CA PHE A 17 -1.40 -7.74 3.25
C PHE A 17 -1.48 -6.89 1.98
N PHE A 18 -1.85 -7.48 0.83
CA PHE A 18 -2.00 -6.73 -0.42
C PHE A 18 -3.12 -5.70 -0.37
N VAL A 19 -4.26 -6.04 0.26
CA VAL A 19 -5.37 -5.08 0.45
C VAL A 19 -4.89 -3.88 1.27
N PHE A 20 -4.20 -4.11 2.39
CA PHE A 20 -3.66 -3.03 3.20
C PHE A 20 -2.59 -2.22 2.49
N TRP A 21 -1.68 -2.87 1.75
CA TRP A 21 -0.66 -2.18 0.97
C TRP A 21 -1.30 -1.29 -0.09
N ILE A 22 -2.11 -1.85 -0.98
CA ILE A 22 -2.73 -1.09 -2.08
C ILE A 22 -3.58 0.04 -1.50
N GLY A 23 -4.37 -0.22 -0.46
CA GLY A 23 -5.17 0.79 0.23
C GLY A 23 -4.33 1.93 0.80
N ALA A 24 -3.24 1.62 1.49
CA ALA A 24 -2.33 2.63 2.06
C ALA A 24 -1.62 3.44 0.95
N ALA A 25 -1.18 2.79 -0.12
CA ALA A 25 -0.52 3.44 -1.25
C ALA A 25 -1.48 4.39 -1.99
N LEU A 26 -2.73 3.97 -2.21
CA LEU A 26 -3.77 4.82 -2.79
C LEU A 26 -4.13 5.98 -1.86
N PHE A 27 -4.23 5.75 -0.55
CA PHE A 27 -4.51 6.81 0.41
C PHE A 27 -3.38 7.85 0.45
N MET A 28 -2.12 7.41 0.39
CA MET A 28 -0.95 8.28 0.22
C MET A 28 -1.00 9.07 -1.10
N ALA A 29 -1.50 8.46 -2.18
CA ALA A 29 -1.65 9.12 -3.48
C ALA A 29 -2.77 10.17 -3.52
N ILE A 30 -3.91 9.91 -2.88
CA ILE A 30 -5.11 10.77 -2.90
C ILE A 30 -4.97 11.92 -1.88
N ALA A 31 -4.54 11.62 -0.66
CA ALA A 31 -4.47 12.53 0.46
C ALA A 31 -3.11 12.46 1.18
N PRO A 32 -2.00 12.85 0.52
CA PRO A 32 -0.65 12.74 1.06
C PRO A 32 -0.47 13.50 2.38
N TYR A 33 -1.11 14.67 2.52
CA TYR A 33 -1.05 15.47 3.74
C TYR A 33 -1.67 14.74 4.93
N THR A 34 -2.87 14.17 4.75
CA THR A 34 -3.55 13.40 5.80
C THR A 34 -2.77 12.14 6.14
N PHE A 35 -2.23 11.45 5.14
CA PHE A 35 -1.39 10.27 5.33
C PHE A 35 -0.13 10.61 6.14
N TRP A 36 0.58 11.67 5.78
CA TRP A 36 1.73 12.16 6.54
C TRP A 36 1.33 12.60 7.96
N LYS A 37 0.17 13.25 8.11
CA LYS A 37 -0.33 13.67 9.41
C LYS A 37 -0.56 12.48 10.35
N ILE A 38 -1.05 11.35 9.84
CA ILE A 38 -1.26 10.14 10.66
C ILE A 38 0.08 9.45 10.96
N THR A 39 0.94 9.31 9.95
CA THR A 39 2.11 8.42 10.03
C THR A 39 3.38 9.09 10.55
N GLN A 40 3.55 10.40 10.30
CA GLN A 40 4.82 11.11 10.48
C GLN A 40 4.71 12.44 11.24
N SER A 41 3.51 13.00 11.46
CA SER A 41 3.38 14.29 12.18
C SER A 41 4.00 14.27 13.57
N TRP A 42 3.89 13.15 14.29
CA TRP A 42 4.43 12.99 15.63
C TRP A 42 5.96 13.03 15.70
N LYS A 43 6.65 12.83 14.57
CA LYS A 43 8.11 12.92 14.46
C LYS A 43 8.59 14.30 14.01
N ALA A 44 7.71 15.13 13.45
CA ALA A 44 8.12 16.33 12.74
C ALA A 44 8.08 17.57 13.64
N LEU A 45 9.21 18.28 13.73
CA LEU A 45 9.30 19.57 14.43
C LEU A 45 8.68 20.73 13.62
N ARG A 46 8.53 20.56 12.30
CA ARG A 46 7.98 21.55 11.36
C ARG A 46 7.24 20.85 10.21
N GLU A 47 6.27 21.54 9.62
CA GLU A 47 5.54 21.04 8.46
C GLU A 47 6.44 20.93 7.21
N PRO A 48 6.34 19.83 6.43
CA PRO A 48 7.10 19.65 5.20
C PRO A 48 6.71 20.64 4.11
N PRO A 49 7.63 20.95 3.19
CA PRO A 49 7.33 21.79 2.03
C PRO A 49 6.35 21.10 1.06
N LYS A 50 5.61 21.89 0.27
CA LYS A 50 4.63 21.37 -0.71
C LYS A 50 5.19 20.32 -1.66
N ALA A 51 6.46 20.45 -2.07
CA ALA A 51 7.14 19.50 -2.94
C ALA A 51 7.23 18.08 -2.35
N TYR A 52 7.34 17.97 -1.03
CA TYR A 52 7.35 16.67 -0.34
C TYR A 52 6.03 15.93 -0.53
N PHE A 53 4.89 16.62 -0.44
CA PHE A 53 3.58 16.00 -0.65
C PHE A 53 3.35 15.62 -2.11
N VAL A 54 3.90 16.36 -3.07
CA VAL A 54 3.87 15.98 -4.49
C VAL A 54 4.68 14.70 -4.71
N LEU A 55 5.88 14.61 -4.13
CA LEU A 55 6.70 13.40 -4.19
C LEU A 55 5.97 12.21 -3.55
N GLN A 56 5.32 12.41 -2.40
CA GLN A 56 4.52 11.36 -1.78
C GLN A 56 3.38 10.86 -2.68
N ARG A 57 2.71 11.74 -3.43
CA ARG A 57 1.68 11.30 -4.39
C ARG A 57 2.27 10.42 -5.48
N ILE A 58 3.39 10.84 -6.08
CA ILE A 58 4.07 10.10 -7.14
C ILE A 58 4.48 8.71 -6.63
N MET A 59 5.09 8.65 -5.44
CA MET A 59 5.46 7.39 -4.82
C MET A 59 4.23 6.53 -4.53
N GLY A 60 3.17 7.09 -3.95
CA GLY A 60 1.92 6.37 -3.68
C GLY A 60 1.32 5.75 -4.95
N ILE A 61 1.30 6.49 -6.06
CA ILE A 61 0.84 5.98 -7.37
C ILE A 61 1.72 4.81 -7.82
N LEU A 62 3.05 4.97 -7.82
CA LEU A 62 3.98 3.92 -8.23
C LEU A 62 3.79 2.64 -7.39
N PHE A 63 3.73 2.76 -6.06
CA PHE A 63 3.53 1.63 -5.17
C PHE A 63 2.16 0.98 -5.34
N ALA A 64 1.10 1.75 -5.59
CA ALA A 64 -0.21 1.22 -5.89
C ALA A 64 -0.20 0.43 -7.22
N THR A 65 0.43 0.97 -8.26
CA THR A 65 0.56 0.28 -9.56
C THR A 65 1.33 -1.03 -9.44
N ILE A 66 2.44 -1.04 -8.69
CA ILE A 66 3.21 -2.26 -8.42
C ILE A 66 2.36 -3.27 -7.65
N GLY A 67 1.71 -2.85 -6.57
CA GLY A 67 0.87 -3.71 -5.74
C GLY A 67 -0.28 -4.34 -6.53
N ILE A 68 -0.97 -3.57 -7.37
CA ILE A 68 -2.04 -4.05 -8.24
C ILE A 68 -1.49 -5.02 -9.30
N SER A 69 -0.34 -4.71 -9.91
CA SER A 69 0.28 -5.59 -10.91
C SER A 69 0.65 -6.95 -10.32
N PHE A 70 1.25 -6.95 -9.12
CA PHE A 70 1.57 -8.16 -8.38
C PHE A 70 0.31 -8.94 -7.97
N TRP A 71 -0.72 -8.25 -7.49
CA TRP A 71 -2.01 -8.86 -7.13
C TRP A 71 -2.62 -9.61 -8.33
N ILE A 72 -2.70 -8.93 -9.47
CA ILE A 72 -3.22 -9.51 -10.71
C ILE A 72 -2.36 -10.69 -11.14
N PHE A 73 -1.03 -10.56 -11.13
CA PHE A 73 -0.12 -11.65 -11.52
C PHE A 73 -0.31 -12.91 -10.65
N VAL A 74 -0.37 -12.75 -9.32
CA VAL A 74 -0.58 -13.86 -8.39
C VAL A 74 -1.93 -14.54 -8.63
N TRP A 75 -2.99 -13.77 -8.86
CA TRP A 75 -4.34 -14.34 -9.02
C TRP A 75 -4.63 -14.88 -10.43
N THR A 76 -3.88 -14.43 -11.44
CA THR A 76 -4.03 -14.91 -12.82
C THR A 76 -3.14 -16.10 -13.16
N ARG A 77 -2.07 -16.34 -12.40
CA ARG A 77 -1.15 -17.47 -12.59
C ARG A 77 -1.13 -18.48 -11.44
N GLY A 78 -1.88 -18.22 -10.37
CA GLY A 78 -2.06 -19.12 -9.22
C GLY A 78 -3.14 -20.18 -9.42
#